data_AF-A0A1Y0G830-F1
#
_entry.id   AF-A0A1Y0G830-F1
#
_cell.length_a   1.000
_cell.length_b   1.000
_cell.length_c   1.000
_cell.angle_alpha   90.00
_cell.angle_beta   90.00
_cell.angle_gamma   90.00
#
_symmetry.space_group_name_H-M   'P 1'
#
loop_
_entity.id
_entity.type
_entity.pdbx_description
1 polymer ?
#
loop_
_entity_poly.entity_id
_entity_poly.type
_entity_poly.pdbx_seq_one_letter_code
_entity_poly.pdbx_strand_id
1 'polypeptide(L)'
;MQKLATRAFDDIPFSGIRPNMSRILHRLGLLPLHEVIDSRIKSDEQDYAFGSLIRCSVSAKNPVTGKFEKSGDVIRKSCSASAPLDFIGKCTKQFLANLPPRLETVVMLSNDDDYVDACYEQMRKLHPDLKRINAVAYGNKQVTFVHVIHPAGTSGRHIPDWLEATKGKQASKRDMAIAALSANNQFIV
;
A
#
# COMPACT_ATOMS: atom_id res chain seq x y z
N MET A 1 25.82 -5.30 2.74
CA MET A 1 24.81 -4.22 2.66
C MET A 1 25.25 -3.01 1.82
N GLN A 2 26.31 -3.11 1.01
CA GLN A 2 26.94 -1.96 0.33
C GLN A 2 26.31 -1.55 -1.02
N LYS A 3 25.29 -2.27 -1.51
CA LYS A 3 24.77 -2.12 -2.89
C LYS A 3 23.60 -1.14 -3.09
N LEU A 4 22.99 -0.61 -2.03
CA LEU A 4 21.84 0.30 -2.13
C LEU A 4 22.25 1.78 -2.09
N ALA A 5 23.26 2.12 -1.30
CA ALA A 5 23.70 3.52 -1.11
C ALA A 5 24.34 4.14 -2.36
N THR A 6 24.76 3.32 -3.33
CA THR A 6 25.40 3.77 -4.58
C THR A 6 24.47 3.72 -5.80
N ARG A 7 23.21 3.32 -5.63
CA ARG A 7 22.23 3.31 -6.74
C ARG A 7 21.58 4.68 -6.85
N ALA A 8 21.17 5.06 -8.07
CA ALA A 8 20.33 6.22 -8.25
C ALA A 8 19.03 6.04 -7.46
N PHE A 9 18.46 7.14 -6.95
CA PHE A 9 17.19 7.11 -6.22
C PHE A 9 16.12 6.36 -7.03
N ASP A 10 16.03 6.67 -8.32
CA ASP A 10 15.04 6.15 -9.26
C ASP A 10 15.14 4.63 -9.49
N ASP A 11 16.24 4.00 -9.11
CA ASP A 11 16.47 2.56 -9.28
C ASP A 11 15.93 1.72 -8.11
N ILE A 12 15.58 2.36 -6.98
CA ILE A 12 15.35 1.66 -5.72
C ILE A 12 13.87 1.30 -5.50
N PRO A 13 12.90 2.24 -5.58
CA PRO A 13 11.50 1.95 -5.25
C PRO A 13 10.92 0.85 -6.13
N PHE A 14 10.37 -0.19 -5.51
CA PHE A 14 9.62 -1.26 -6.18
C PHE A 14 10.36 -1.95 -7.34
N SER A 15 11.69 -1.93 -7.33
CA SER A 15 12.53 -2.59 -8.34
C SER A 15 12.07 -4.05 -8.55
N GLY A 16 11.79 -4.42 -9.80
CA GLY A 16 11.33 -5.76 -10.19
C GLY A 16 9.80 -5.98 -10.15
N ILE A 17 9.01 -5.07 -9.56
CA ILE A 17 7.54 -5.21 -9.49
C ILE A 17 6.78 -4.07 -10.19
N ARG A 18 7.51 -3.11 -10.78
CA ARG A 18 6.99 -1.93 -11.49
C ARG A 18 6.05 -2.22 -12.68
N PRO A 19 6.24 -3.28 -13.47
CA PRO A 19 5.30 -3.59 -14.56
C PRO A 19 3.88 -3.88 -14.04
N ASN A 20 3.76 -4.69 -13.00
CA ASN A 20 2.46 -4.96 -12.37
C ASN A 20 1.91 -3.74 -11.65
N MET A 21 2.78 -2.93 -11.03
CA MET A 21 2.39 -1.65 -10.43
C MET A 21 1.73 -0.73 -11.46
N SER A 22 2.34 -0.58 -12.65
CA SER A 22 1.80 0.25 -13.73
C SER A 22 0.41 -0.23 -14.15
N ARG A 23 0.23 -1.55 -14.34
CA ARG A 23 -1.07 -2.14 -14.68
C ARG A 23 -2.13 -1.91 -13.60
N ILE A 24 -1.75 -2.00 -12.32
CA ILE A 24 -2.65 -1.73 -11.20
C ILE A 24 -3.08 -0.25 -11.21
N LEU A 25 -2.14 0.68 -11.36
CA LEU A 25 -2.43 2.11 -11.38
C LEU A 25 -3.27 2.53 -12.60
N HIS A 26 -3.02 1.93 -13.78
CA HIS A 26 -3.88 2.08 -14.96
C HIS A 26 -5.30 1.62 -14.65
N ARG A 27 -5.45 0.47 -13.99
CA ARG A 27 -6.76 -0.08 -13.65
C ARG A 27 -7.52 0.78 -12.65
N LEU A 28 -6.81 1.48 -11.78
CA LEU A 28 -7.39 2.47 -10.86
C LEU A 28 -7.65 3.84 -11.51
N GLY A 29 -7.16 4.09 -12.73
CA GLY A 29 -7.21 5.42 -13.35
C GLY A 29 -6.23 6.44 -12.76
N LEU A 30 -5.24 5.98 -11.98
CA LEU A 30 -4.24 6.82 -11.31
C LEU A 30 -2.95 6.99 -12.10
N LEU A 31 -2.82 6.35 -13.26
CA LEU A 31 -1.69 6.52 -14.17
C LEU A 31 -2.23 6.44 -15.62
N PRO A 32 -1.89 7.38 -16.52
CA PRO A 32 -2.35 7.36 -17.90
C PRO A 32 -1.92 6.08 -18.64
N LEU A 33 -2.80 5.53 -19.48
CA LEU A 33 -2.56 4.24 -20.15
C LEU A 33 -1.30 4.17 -21.03
N HIS A 34 -0.78 5.31 -21.46
CA HIS A 34 0.42 5.40 -22.29
C HIS A 34 1.72 5.56 -21.48
N GLU A 35 1.62 5.70 -20.16
CA GLU A 35 2.76 5.85 -19.26
C GLU A 35 3.12 4.53 -18.56
N VAL A 36 4.28 4.52 -17.92
CA VAL A 36 4.71 3.47 -16.99
C VAL A 36 5.18 4.12 -15.70
N ILE A 37 5.08 3.43 -14.58
CA ILE A 37 5.37 4.02 -13.26
C ILE A 37 6.81 4.56 -13.15
N ASP A 38 7.77 3.97 -13.87
CA ASP A 38 9.15 4.45 -13.94
C ASP A 38 9.25 5.92 -14.35
N SER A 39 8.33 6.42 -15.19
CA SER A 39 8.31 7.83 -15.60
C SER A 39 7.96 8.81 -14.48
N ARG A 40 7.38 8.28 -13.38
CA ARG A 40 6.97 9.00 -12.16
C ARG A 40 7.90 8.76 -10.98
N ILE A 41 8.83 7.82 -11.06
CA ILE A 41 9.84 7.61 -10.01
C ILE A 41 11.04 8.52 -10.35
N LYS A 42 10.91 9.80 -9.99
CA LYS A 42 11.94 10.82 -10.19
C LYS A 42 12.09 11.70 -8.95
N SER A 43 13.25 12.31 -8.78
CA SER A 43 13.52 13.21 -7.66
C SER A 43 12.71 14.51 -7.68
N ASP A 44 12.26 14.95 -8.85
CA ASP A 44 11.50 16.18 -9.08
C ASP A 44 9.99 15.97 -9.23
N GLU A 45 9.51 14.73 -9.14
CA GLU A 45 8.10 14.38 -9.19
C GLU A 45 7.30 15.07 -8.06
N GLN A 46 6.15 15.64 -8.41
CA GLN A 46 5.33 16.45 -7.50
C GLN A 46 3.99 15.81 -7.16
N ASP A 47 3.52 14.85 -7.97
CA ASP A 47 2.19 14.28 -7.87
C ASP A 47 2.22 12.80 -7.41
N TYR A 48 3.39 12.15 -7.54
CA TYR A 48 3.59 10.79 -7.03
C TYR A 48 4.69 10.76 -5.98
N ALA A 49 4.41 10.04 -4.89
CA ALA A 49 5.39 9.76 -3.84
C ALA A 49 5.37 8.27 -3.51
N PHE A 50 6.53 7.76 -3.12
CA PHE A 50 6.72 6.35 -2.81
C PHE A 50 7.26 6.19 -1.40
N GLY A 51 6.64 5.27 -0.65
CA GLY A 51 6.98 5.06 0.75
C GLY A 51 6.73 3.63 1.18
N SER A 52 7.08 3.37 2.43
CA SER A 52 6.76 2.12 3.12
C SER A 52 6.16 2.47 4.46
N LEU A 53 5.14 1.71 4.87
CA LEU A 53 4.53 1.83 6.20
C LEU A 53 5.59 1.70 7.31
N ILE A 54 6.62 0.88 7.03
CA ILE A 54 7.76 0.66 7.90
C ILE A 54 9.04 0.84 7.09
N ARG A 55 9.92 1.74 7.54
CA ARG A 55 11.18 2.04 6.83
C ARG A 55 12.35 1.12 7.20
N CYS A 56 12.26 0.41 8.33
CA CYS A 56 13.26 -0.57 8.71
C CYS A 56 12.97 -1.95 8.09
N SER A 57 14.03 -2.70 7.78
CA SER A 57 13.90 -4.12 7.44
C SER A 57 13.56 -4.89 8.72
N VAL A 58 12.37 -5.50 8.74
CA VAL A 58 11.92 -6.29 9.88
C VAL A 58 11.86 -7.76 9.50
N SER A 59 12.46 -8.59 10.35
CA SER A 59 12.34 -10.04 10.28
C SER A 59 12.06 -10.62 11.66
N ALA A 60 11.14 -11.57 11.76
CA ALA A 60 10.89 -12.32 12.98
C ALA A 60 11.38 -13.75 12.79
N LYS A 61 12.00 -14.31 13.83
CA LYS A 61 12.37 -15.73 13.82
C LYS A 61 11.12 -16.56 14.09
N ASN A 62 10.76 -17.43 13.15
CA ASN A 62 9.71 -18.41 13.36
C ASN A 62 10.18 -19.41 14.44
N PRO A 63 9.43 -19.60 15.54
CA PRO A 63 9.84 -20.46 16.65
C PRO A 63 9.80 -21.95 16.29
N VAL A 64 8.98 -22.35 15.33
CA VAL A 64 8.83 -23.74 14.87
C VAL A 64 9.92 -24.11 13.87
N THR A 65 10.16 -23.25 12.87
CA THR A 65 11.10 -23.57 11.78
C THR A 65 12.51 -23.00 12.01
N GLY A 66 12.68 -22.10 12.98
CA GLY A 66 13.92 -21.40 13.25
C GLY A 66 14.34 -20.38 12.18
N LYS A 67 13.58 -20.26 11.08
CA LYS A 67 13.88 -19.37 9.95
C LYS A 67 13.40 -17.94 10.22
N PHE A 68 14.11 -16.97 9.68
CA PHE A 68 13.67 -15.58 9.70
C PHE A 68 12.60 -15.36 8.61
N GLU A 69 11.38 -15.07 9.04
CA GLU A 69 10.26 -14.65 8.20
C GLU A 69 10.37 -13.15 7.93
N LYS A 70 10.02 -12.75 6.69
CA LYS A 70 10.11 -11.37 6.21
C LYS A 70 8.85 -10.57 6.52
N SER A 71 8.95 -9.27 6.29
CA SER A 71 8.13 -8.21 6.89
C SER A 71 6.61 -8.35 6.71
N GLY A 72 6.07 -8.99 5.67
CA GLY A 72 4.62 -9.16 5.50
C GLY A 72 3.97 -9.95 6.64
N ASP A 73 4.52 -11.14 6.94
CA ASP A 73 4.05 -11.99 8.04
C ASP A 73 4.36 -11.39 9.41
N VAL A 74 5.44 -10.60 9.49
CA VAL A 74 5.86 -9.92 10.72
C VAL A 74 4.97 -8.72 11.02
N ILE A 75 4.60 -7.92 10.02
CA ILE A 75 3.65 -6.81 10.15
C ILE A 75 2.31 -7.36 10.64
N ARG A 76 1.82 -8.43 10.01
CA ARG A 76 0.62 -9.14 10.45
C ARG A 76 0.67 -9.51 11.94
N LYS A 77 1.77 -10.12 12.39
CA LYS A 77 1.98 -10.53 13.79
C LYS A 77 2.29 -9.35 14.74
N SER A 78 2.73 -8.21 14.22
CA SER A 78 3.15 -7.06 15.03
C SER A 78 2.06 -6.01 15.21
N CYS A 79 1.02 -6.04 14.38
CA CYS A 79 -0.19 -5.24 14.56
C CYS A 79 -1.14 -5.82 15.61
N SER A 80 -0.90 -7.04 16.11
CA SER A 80 -1.59 -7.56 17.28
C SER A 80 -1.00 -6.96 18.56
N ALA A 81 -1.85 -6.71 19.56
CA ALA A 81 -1.53 -5.97 20.80
C ALA A 81 -0.42 -6.59 21.68
N SER A 82 0.17 -7.72 21.29
CA SER A 82 1.15 -8.49 22.05
C SER A 82 2.58 -8.42 21.50
N ALA A 83 2.85 -7.60 20.47
CA ALA A 83 4.20 -7.41 19.95
C ALA A 83 5.08 -6.64 20.97
N PRO A 84 6.23 -7.19 21.42
CA PRO A 84 7.05 -6.58 22.48
C PRO A 84 7.64 -5.20 22.13
N LEU A 85 7.56 -4.77 20.88
CA LEU A 85 8.09 -3.50 20.40
C LEU A 85 7.09 -2.87 19.41
N ASP A 86 6.51 -1.73 19.78
CA ASP A 86 5.65 -0.93 18.89
C ASP A 86 6.47 -0.14 17.85
N PHE A 87 7.27 -0.84 17.04
CA PHE A 87 8.05 -0.19 15.97
C PHE A 87 7.16 0.31 14.83
N ILE A 88 6.02 -0.35 14.59
CA ILE A 88 5.03 0.08 13.59
C ILE A 88 4.41 1.41 14.02
N GLY A 89 3.95 1.52 15.26
CA GLY A 89 3.40 2.75 15.81
C GLY A 89 4.42 3.89 15.80
N LYS A 90 5.66 3.63 16.22
CA LYS A 90 6.73 4.63 16.14
C LYS A 90 7.02 5.10 14.72
N CYS A 91 7.15 4.17 13.76
CA CYS A 91 7.46 4.51 12.37
C CYS A 91 6.30 5.27 11.70
N THR A 92 5.08 4.78 11.86
CA THR A 92 3.89 5.44 11.30
C THR A 92 3.64 6.81 11.95
N LYS A 93 3.82 6.94 13.27
CA LYS A 93 3.74 8.25 13.94
C LYS A 93 4.80 9.23 13.42
N GLN A 94 6.04 8.78 13.22
CA GLN A 94 7.11 9.66 12.75
C GLN A 94 6.89 10.15 11.31
N PHE A 95 6.40 9.29 10.41
CA PHE A 95 6.37 9.59 8.98
C PHE A 95 4.97 9.84 8.40
N LEU A 96 3.91 9.44 9.10
CA LEU A 96 2.52 9.48 8.60
C LEU A 96 1.55 10.21 9.55
N ALA A 97 2.00 10.75 10.69
CA ALA A 97 1.13 11.54 11.56
C ALA A 97 0.68 12.86 10.92
N ASN A 98 1.53 13.45 10.07
CA ASN A 98 1.20 14.65 9.32
C ASN A 98 1.22 14.31 7.83
N LEU A 99 0.05 14.24 7.21
CA LEU A 99 -0.07 14.02 5.78
C LEU A 99 0.01 15.36 5.04
N PRO A 100 0.71 15.44 3.89
CA PRO A 100 0.75 16.65 3.10
C PRO A 100 -0.66 17.13 2.73
N PRO A 101 -0.94 18.44 2.71
CA PRO A 101 -2.28 18.96 2.41
C PRO A 101 -2.77 18.62 1.00
N ARG A 102 -1.85 18.42 0.05
CA ARG A 102 -2.14 17.99 -1.33
C ARG A 102 -2.36 16.48 -1.49
N LEU A 103 -2.17 15.69 -0.43
CA LEU A 103 -2.29 14.23 -0.53
C LEU A 103 -3.75 13.80 -0.55
N GLU A 104 -4.23 13.38 -1.72
CA GLU A 104 -5.63 12.96 -1.91
C GLU A 104 -5.80 11.44 -1.92
N THR A 105 -4.77 10.68 -2.36
CA THR A 105 -4.87 9.23 -2.51
C THR A 105 -3.61 8.53 -2.00
N VAL A 106 -3.80 7.43 -1.26
CA VAL A 106 -2.73 6.52 -0.85
C VAL A 106 -3.06 5.10 -1.33
N VAL A 107 -2.20 4.55 -2.18
CA VAL A 107 -2.31 3.16 -2.65
C VAL A 107 -1.49 2.24 -1.74
N MET A 108 -2.19 1.38 -1.00
CA MET A 108 -1.61 0.42 -0.06
C MET A 108 -1.41 -0.94 -0.74
N LEU A 109 -0.20 -1.48 -0.68
CA LEU A 109 0.20 -2.68 -1.43
C LEU A 109 -0.07 -3.96 -0.64
N SER A 110 -1.33 -4.30 -0.47
CA SER A 110 -1.87 -5.62 -0.12
C SER A 110 -3.34 -5.43 0.20
N ASN A 111 -4.17 -6.31 -0.33
CA ASN A 111 -5.60 -6.32 -0.07
C ASN A 111 -6.03 -7.52 0.78
N ASP A 112 -5.09 -8.17 1.47
CA ASP A 112 -5.42 -9.19 2.47
C ASP A 112 -6.27 -8.59 3.60
N ASP A 113 -7.30 -9.31 4.05
CA ASP A 113 -8.32 -8.73 4.95
C ASP A 113 -7.70 -8.31 6.29
N ASP A 114 -6.88 -9.18 6.91
CA ASP A 114 -6.17 -8.88 8.16
C ASP A 114 -5.21 -7.70 7.99
N TYR A 115 -4.53 -7.61 6.84
CA TYR A 115 -3.61 -6.52 6.54
C TYR A 115 -4.32 -5.17 6.38
N VAL A 116 -5.46 -5.16 5.67
CA VAL A 116 -6.29 -3.96 5.52
C VAL A 116 -6.75 -3.47 6.88
N ASP A 117 -7.26 -4.37 7.72
CA ASP A 117 -7.77 -4.05 9.04
C ASP A 117 -6.68 -3.51 9.97
N ALA A 118 -5.52 -4.15 9.97
CA ALA A 118 -4.36 -3.69 10.72
C ALA A 118 -3.89 -2.28 10.30
N CYS A 119 -3.84 -2.01 8.99
CA CYS A 119 -3.47 -0.68 8.48
C CYS A 119 -4.52 0.36 8.84
N TYR A 120 -5.82 0.04 8.68
CA TYR A 120 -6.91 0.94 9.04
C TYR A 120 -6.85 1.33 10.51
N GLU A 121 -6.74 0.36 11.43
CA GLU A 121 -6.67 0.66 12.86
C GLU A 121 -5.45 1.50 13.21
N GLN A 122 -4.32 1.27 12.56
CA GLN A 122 -3.13 2.07 12.78
C GLN A 122 -3.27 3.50 12.25
N MET A 123 -3.82 3.67 11.04
CA MET A 123 -4.04 5.00 10.46
C MET A 123 -5.11 5.78 11.20
N ARG A 124 -6.18 5.13 11.68
CA ARG A 124 -7.24 5.77 12.48
C ARG A 124 -6.73 6.29 13.83
N LYS A 125 -5.73 5.65 14.45
CA LYS A 125 -5.07 6.20 15.66
C LYS A 125 -4.35 7.52 15.38
N LEU A 126 -3.82 7.69 14.18
CA LEU A 126 -3.11 8.91 13.76
C LEU A 126 -4.07 9.97 13.23
N HIS A 127 -5.13 9.54 12.53
CA HIS A 127 -6.14 10.37 11.87
C HIS A 127 -7.55 9.87 12.28
N PRO A 128 -8.07 10.31 13.45
CA PRO A 128 -9.29 9.75 14.04
C PRO A 128 -10.57 9.97 13.22
N ASP A 129 -10.55 10.88 12.25
CA ASP A 129 -11.67 11.19 11.37
C ASP A 129 -11.78 10.26 10.15
N LEU A 130 -10.78 9.39 9.93
CA LEU A 130 -10.85 8.33 8.90
C LEU A 130 -12.01 7.37 9.18
N LYS A 131 -12.77 7.06 8.13
CA LYS A 131 -13.90 6.14 8.15
C LYS A 131 -13.74 5.08 7.07
N ARG A 132 -14.20 3.86 7.36
CA ARG A 132 -14.30 2.82 6.32
C ARG A 132 -15.27 3.23 5.24
N ILE A 133 -14.83 3.10 3.99
CA ILE A 133 -15.66 3.28 2.79
C ILE A 133 -16.19 1.91 2.37
N ASN A 134 -15.32 0.90 2.33
CA ASN A 134 -15.66 -0.49 2.04
C ASN A 134 -14.58 -1.44 2.59
N ALA A 135 -14.58 -2.71 2.15
CA ALA A 135 -13.66 -3.74 2.65
C ALA A 135 -12.17 -3.51 2.28
N VAL A 136 -11.86 -2.63 1.33
CA VAL A 136 -10.48 -2.36 0.89
C VAL A 136 -10.15 -0.87 0.86
N ALA A 137 -11.02 -0.02 1.39
CA ALA A 137 -10.80 1.42 1.37
C ALA A 137 -11.37 2.13 2.60
N TYR A 138 -10.66 3.18 3.00
CA TYR A 138 -11.05 4.08 4.08
C TYR A 138 -10.50 5.48 3.79
N GLY A 139 -11.15 6.51 4.31
CA GLY A 139 -10.76 7.87 4.02
C GLY A 139 -11.51 8.88 4.86
N ASN A 140 -11.16 10.14 4.65
CA ASN A 140 -11.87 11.31 5.15
C ASN A 140 -12.06 12.29 3.98
N LYS A 141 -12.39 13.55 4.28
CA LYS A 141 -12.57 14.59 3.24
C LYS A 141 -11.28 14.97 2.51
N GLN A 142 -10.11 14.65 3.09
CA GLN A 142 -8.81 15.01 2.53
C GLN A 142 -8.21 13.86 1.71
N VAL A 143 -8.17 12.66 2.29
CA VAL A 143 -7.40 11.54 1.73
C VAL A 143 -8.22 10.25 1.72
N THR A 144 -8.07 9.48 0.64
CA THR A 144 -8.55 8.09 0.53
C THR A 144 -7.38 7.12 0.46
N PHE A 145 -7.37 6.18 1.39
CA PHE A 145 -6.52 5.01 1.37
C PHE A 145 -7.24 3.87 0.66
N VAL A 146 -6.59 3.31 -0.35
CA VAL A 146 -7.11 2.18 -1.12
C VAL A 146 -6.11 1.04 -1.13
N HIS A 147 -6.59 -0.16 -0.82
CA HIS A 147 -5.77 -1.37 -0.75
C HIS A 147 -5.92 -2.20 -2.03
N VAL A 148 -4.79 -2.52 -2.65
CA VAL A 148 -4.71 -3.29 -3.90
C VAL A 148 -3.93 -4.57 -3.71
N ILE A 149 -4.03 -5.48 -4.69
CA ILE A 149 -3.20 -6.68 -4.72
C ILE A 149 -1.70 -6.31 -4.70
N HIS A 150 -0.88 -7.08 -3.99
CA HIS A 150 0.56 -6.85 -3.94
C HIS A 150 1.21 -7.13 -5.33
N PRO A 151 2.01 -6.21 -5.92
CA PRO A 151 2.49 -6.36 -7.31
C PRO A 151 3.56 -7.44 -7.54
N ALA A 152 4.21 -7.94 -6.47
CA ALA A 152 5.29 -8.93 -6.54
C ALA A 152 4.89 -10.36 -6.95
N GLY A 153 3.63 -10.61 -7.29
CA GLY A 153 3.21 -11.87 -7.93
C GLY A 153 3.39 -13.14 -7.08
N THR A 154 3.53 -13.02 -5.76
CA THR A 154 3.84 -14.16 -4.89
C THR A 154 2.67 -15.13 -4.69
N SER A 155 1.49 -14.83 -5.23
CA SER A 155 0.26 -15.60 -5.01
C SER A 155 -0.43 -15.96 -6.33
N GLY A 156 0.24 -16.80 -7.14
CA GLY A 156 -0.36 -17.52 -8.28
C GLY A 156 -1.26 -16.65 -9.16
N ARG A 157 -2.55 -16.98 -9.22
CA ARG A 157 -3.54 -16.30 -10.07
C ARG A 157 -4.08 -14.97 -9.53
N HIS A 158 -3.72 -14.53 -8.32
CA HIS A 158 -4.36 -13.36 -7.72
C HIS A 158 -4.11 -12.05 -8.46
N ILE A 159 -2.92 -11.82 -9.03
CA ILE A 159 -2.69 -10.63 -9.86
C ILE A 159 -3.54 -10.67 -11.15
N PRO A 160 -3.47 -11.74 -11.98
CA PRO A 160 -4.36 -11.87 -13.13
C PRO A 160 -5.84 -11.74 -12.77
N ASP A 161 -6.29 -12.34 -11.67
CA ASP A 161 -7.69 -12.29 -11.26
C ASP A 161 -8.08 -10.88 -10.78
N TRP A 162 -7.20 -10.16 -10.07
CA TRP A 162 -7.46 -8.77 -9.68
C TRP A 162 -7.51 -7.86 -10.89
N LEU A 163 -6.61 -8.03 -11.87
CA LEU A 163 -6.54 -7.17 -13.05
C LEU A 163 -7.69 -7.45 -14.04
N GLU A 164 -7.92 -8.72 -14.37
CA GLU A 164 -8.68 -9.11 -15.56
C GLU A 164 -9.94 -9.93 -15.27
N ALA A 165 -10.06 -10.59 -14.11
CA ALA A 165 -11.24 -11.42 -13.87
C ALA A 165 -12.50 -10.56 -13.73
N THR A 166 -13.61 -11.12 -14.23
CA THR A 166 -14.94 -10.51 -14.17
C THR A 166 -15.70 -10.88 -12.89
N LYS A 167 -15.23 -11.88 -12.14
CA LYS A 167 -15.85 -12.36 -10.90
C LYS A 167 -14.83 -12.93 -9.93
N GLY A 168 -15.24 -13.10 -8.67
CA GLY A 168 -14.43 -13.69 -7.61
C GLY A 168 -13.81 -12.63 -6.68
N LYS A 169 -13.19 -13.09 -5.58
CA LYS A 169 -12.74 -12.23 -4.47
C LYS A 169 -11.81 -11.09 -4.94
N GLN A 170 -10.86 -11.39 -5.82
CA GLN A 170 -9.91 -10.38 -6.30
C GLN A 170 -10.56 -9.35 -7.24
N ALA A 171 -11.46 -9.79 -8.14
CA ALA A 171 -12.24 -8.90 -8.99
C ALA A 171 -13.15 -7.97 -8.15
N SER A 172 -13.88 -8.52 -7.16
CA SER A 172 -14.73 -7.72 -6.27
C SER A 172 -13.91 -6.70 -5.47
N LYS A 173 -12.71 -7.06 -4.99
CA LYS A 173 -11.81 -6.11 -4.32
C LYS A 173 -11.29 -5.02 -5.24
N ARG A 174 -10.97 -5.34 -6.50
CA ARG A 174 -10.63 -4.32 -7.51
C ARG A 174 -11.80 -3.34 -7.69
N ASP A 175 -13.02 -3.85 -7.87
CA ASP A 175 -14.16 -3.00 -8.16
C ASP A 175 -14.50 -2.08 -6.97
N MET A 176 -14.37 -2.58 -5.73
CA MET A 176 -14.46 -1.77 -4.51
C MET A 176 -13.37 -0.68 -4.41
N ALA A 177 -12.13 -1.01 -4.81
CA ALA A 177 -11.04 -0.03 -4.85
C ALA A 177 -11.32 1.10 -5.85
N ILE A 178 -11.78 0.76 -7.06
CA ILE A 178 -12.15 1.74 -8.10
C ILE A 178 -13.33 2.61 -7.64
N ALA A 179 -14.35 2.00 -7.04
CA ALA A 179 -15.53 2.72 -6.54
C ALA A 179 -15.16 3.74 -5.45
N ALA A 180 -14.23 3.39 -4.55
CA ALA A 180 -13.78 4.30 -3.49
C ALA A 180 -13.10 5.55 -4.04
N LEU A 181 -12.29 5.42 -5.11
CA LEU A 181 -11.65 6.55 -5.76
C LEU A 181 -12.65 7.41 -6.55
N SER A 182 -13.65 6.78 -7.17
CA SER A 182 -14.68 7.48 -7.94
C SER A 182 -15.64 8.28 -7.06
N ALA A 183 -15.93 7.81 -5.84
CA ALA A 183 -16.81 8.50 -4.90
C ALA A 183 -16.21 9.83 -4.37
N ASN A 184 -14.88 9.94 -4.30
CA ASN A 184 -14.22 11.18 -3.89
C ASN A 184 -14.31 12.29 -4.95
N ASN A 185 -14.45 11.95 -6.23
CA ASN A 185 -14.68 12.93 -7.28
C ASN A 185 -16.08 13.59 -7.23
N GLN A 186 -17.00 13.13 -6.36
CA GLN A 186 -18.32 13.75 -6.20
C GLN A 186 -18.37 14.86 -5.13
N PHE A 187 -17.29 15.06 -4.37
CA PHE A 187 -17.18 16.14 -3.39
C PHE A 187 -16.42 17.38 -3.92
N ILE A 188 -16.05 17.36 -5.20
CA ILE A 188 -15.48 18.49 -5.94
C ILE A 188 -16.52 18.93 -6.99
N VAL A 189 -17.55 19.64 -6.54
CA VAL A 189 -18.37 20.54 -7.36
C VAL A 189 -18.61 21.81 -6.55
#